data_AF-A0A1G2Y1E6-F1
#
_entry.id   AF-A0A1G2Y1E6-F1
#
_cell.length_a   1.000
_cell.length_b   1.000
_cell.length_c   1.000
_cell.angle_alpha   90.00
_cell.angle_beta   90.00
_cell.angle_gamma   90.00
#
_symmetry.space_group_name_H-M   'P 1'
#
loop_
_entity.id
_entity.type
_entity.pdbx_description
1 polymer ?
#
loop_
_entity_poly.entity_id
_entity_poly.type
_entity_poly.pdbx_seq_one_letter_code
_entity_poly.pdbx_strand_id
1 'polypeptide(L)'
;MKIAKIFFAVACSMLMSYSVFAANYCLNCFDQIDENEKYCVVCKVKLPVDELKTREEQLTHAVTVSRQNYRKALNELNKYYQNTGNQLRLQKLRRELDALDKVPQSLYTDEGLGGPIKALPLRDIEDANILYKDALMYKKSFNKENRVIAIKRLEKLIAEYPDSDKVAEAAYEIAEVYAGSYLNDYESAAKYYIRSYQLNPYIKRPSLLKAAEMYDKMLADYDKAKAIYRQAALYSPDEKACKKAQKRLSVLEQGTSDKK
;
A
#
# COMPACT_ATOMS: atom_id res chain seq x y z
N MET A 1 5.65 44.28 -77.20
CA MET A 1 4.31 44.22 -77.82
C MET A 1 3.29 43.73 -76.79
N LYS A 2 2.29 44.57 -76.50
CA LYS A 2 0.90 44.30 -76.08
C LYS A 2 0.58 43.24 -74.98
N ILE A 3 0.27 43.75 -73.78
CA ILE A 3 -1.03 43.71 -73.06
C ILE A 3 -1.89 42.42 -73.18
N ALA A 4 -2.25 41.81 -72.03
CA ALA A 4 -3.63 41.54 -71.54
C ALA A 4 -3.64 40.38 -70.49
N LYS A 5 -3.81 40.69 -69.19
CA LYS A 5 -5.06 40.55 -68.39
C LYS A 5 -5.43 39.12 -67.94
N ILE A 6 -5.12 38.85 -66.66
CA ILE A 6 -6.03 38.43 -65.57
C ILE A 6 -7.05 37.33 -65.91
N PHE A 7 -6.96 36.17 -65.25
CA PHE A 7 -8.08 35.58 -64.51
C PHE A 7 -7.59 34.66 -63.37
N PHE A 8 -8.18 34.94 -62.21
CA PHE A 8 -8.15 34.32 -60.89
C PHE A 8 -8.32 32.78 -60.88
N ALA A 9 -7.59 32.06 -60.01
CA ALA A 9 -8.16 31.06 -59.08
C ALA A 9 -7.07 30.34 -58.25
N VAL A 10 -6.85 30.85 -57.04
CA VAL A 10 -6.70 30.15 -55.76
C VAL A 10 -6.36 28.64 -55.79
N ALA A 11 -5.18 28.28 -55.29
CA ALA A 11 -4.96 27.00 -54.61
C ALA A 11 -3.83 27.08 -53.59
N CYS A 12 -4.23 27.43 -52.36
CA CYS A 12 -3.72 26.93 -51.08
C CYS A 12 -2.21 26.64 -50.96
N SER A 13 -1.50 27.66 -50.51
CA SER A 13 -0.33 27.54 -49.63
C SER A 13 -0.71 26.80 -48.34
N MET A 14 -0.63 25.46 -48.33
CA MET A 14 -0.54 24.69 -47.09
C MET A 14 0.93 24.48 -46.73
N LEU A 15 1.52 25.51 -46.11
CA LEU A 15 2.58 25.29 -45.13
C LEU A 15 1.90 24.58 -43.95
N MET A 16 1.98 23.25 -43.93
CA MET A 16 1.70 22.45 -42.74
C MET A 16 2.74 22.82 -41.68
N SER A 17 2.42 23.85 -40.90
CA SER A 17 3.06 24.12 -39.62
C SER A 17 2.75 22.93 -38.71
N TYR A 18 3.66 21.96 -38.67
CA TYR A 18 3.73 20.99 -37.59
C TYR A 18 4.22 21.73 -36.33
N SER A 19 3.37 22.55 -35.73
CA SER A 19 3.48 22.82 -34.30
C SER A 19 2.96 21.56 -33.62
N VAL A 20 3.89 20.65 -33.33
CA VAL A 20 3.66 19.59 -32.34
C VAL A 20 3.38 20.33 -31.03
N PHE A 21 2.10 20.56 -30.73
CA PHE A 21 1.68 20.90 -29.38
C PHE A 21 2.07 19.71 -28.52
N ALA A 22 3.18 19.86 -27.79
CA ALA A 22 3.52 18.93 -26.73
C ALA A 22 2.42 19.06 -25.68
N ALA A 23 1.42 18.19 -25.74
CA ALA A 23 0.35 18.19 -24.74
C ALA A 23 1.02 18.02 -23.36
N ASN A 24 0.93 19.04 -22.52
CA ASN A 24 1.37 18.94 -21.13
C ASN A 24 0.32 18.16 -20.35
N TYR A 25 0.79 17.19 -19.57
CA TYR A 25 -0.04 16.32 -18.76
C TYR A 25 0.21 16.62 -17.29
N CYS A 26 -0.88 16.62 -16.52
CA CYS A 26 -0.81 16.75 -15.07
C CYS A 26 0.09 15.68 -14.48
N LEU A 27 1.11 16.06 -13.73
CA LEU A 27 2.04 15.12 -13.11
C LEU A 27 1.37 14.17 -12.11
N ASN A 28 0.18 14.51 -11.63
CA ASN A 28 -0.53 13.73 -10.62
C ASN A 28 -1.57 12.77 -11.21
N CYS A 29 -2.46 13.28 -12.07
CA CYS A 29 -3.58 12.53 -12.63
C CYS A 29 -3.47 12.28 -14.13
N PHE A 30 -2.42 12.79 -14.79
CA PHE A 30 -2.15 12.64 -16.23
C PHE A 30 -3.25 13.17 -17.15
N ASP A 31 -4.19 13.95 -16.62
CA ASP A 31 -5.12 14.75 -17.41
C ASP A 31 -4.38 15.82 -18.21
N GLN A 32 -4.89 16.15 -19.39
CA GLN A 32 -4.34 17.21 -20.22
C GLN A 32 -4.53 18.58 -19.53
N ILE A 33 -3.47 19.37 -19.49
CA ILE A 33 -3.45 20.67 -18.82
C ILE A 33 -2.79 21.74 -19.69
N ASP A 34 -2.99 22.99 -19.28
CA ASP A 34 -2.35 24.15 -19.89
C ASP A 34 -0.82 24.00 -19.88
N GLU A 35 -0.16 24.49 -20.93
CA GLU A 35 1.29 24.38 -21.13
C GLU A 35 2.11 24.99 -19.97
N ASN A 36 1.52 25.90 -19.18
CA ASN A 36 2.21 26.56 -18.08
C ASN A 36 1.94 25.95 -16.69
N GLU A 37 1.17 24.86 -16.63
CA GLU A 37 0.74 24.27 -15.37
C GLU A 37 1.37 22.90 -15.15
N LYS A 38 1.69 22.58 -13.89
CA LYS A 38 2.21 21.25 -13.51
C LYS A 38 1.11 20.28 -13.07
N TYR A 39 -0.04 20.81 -12.64
CA TYR A 39 -1.16 20.06 -12.08
C TYR A 39 -2.51 20.57 -12.60
N CYS A 40 -3.47 19.70 -12.87
CA CYS A 40 -4.80 20.08 -13.36
C CYS A 40 -5.64 20.74 -12.25
N VAL A 41 -6.67 21.51 -12.62
CA VAL A 41 -7.56 22.20 -11.67
C VAL A 41 -8.15 21.25 -10.63
N VAL A 42 -8.53 20.04 -11.02
CA VAL A 42 -9.04 19.02 -10.08
C VAL A 42 -7.95 18.48 -9.15
N CYS A 43 -6.72 18.32 -9.64
CA CYS A 43 -5.56 17.90 -8.86
C CYS A 43 -4.95 19.04 -8.02
N LYS A 44 -5.27 20.31 -8.33
CA LYS A 44 -5.04 21.48 -7.48
C LYS A 44 -6.10 21.61 -6.39
N VAL A 45 -7.35 21.20 -6.67
CA VAL A 45 -8.50 21.31 -5.76
C VAL A 45 -8.65 20.06 -4.87
N LYS A 46 -8.16 18.89 -5.28
CA LYS A 46 -8.01 17.72 -4.40
C LYS A 46 -6.70 17.81 -3.66
N LEU A 47 -6.85 18.20 -2.40
CA LEU A 47 -5.93 18.20 -1.26
C LEU A 47 -5.54 19.62 -0.87
N PRO A 48 -6.00 20.12 0.30
CA PRO A 48 -5.35 21.26 0.90
C PRO A 48 -3.98 20.78 1.39
N VAL A 49 -2.98 20.87 0.52
CA VAL A 49 -1.56 20.87 0.90
C VAL A 49 -1.31 22.01 1.91
N ASP A 50 -2.22 22.99 1.95
CA ASP A 50 -2.25 24.13 2.86
C ASP A 50 -2.55 23.78 4.33
N GLU A 51 -3.03 22.55 4.64
CA GLU A 51 -3.20 22.06 6.02
C GLU A 51 -2.01 21.22 6.53
N LEU A 52 -1.08 20.83 5.63
CA LEU A 52 0.11 20.04 5.97
C LEU A 52 1.23 20.97 6.44
N LYS A 53 1.63 20.84 7.70
CA LYS A 53 2.47 21.82 8.40
C LYS A 53 3.95 21.66 8.09
N THR A 54 4.39 20.48 7.63
CA THR A 54 5.80 20.18 7.42
C THR A 54 6.10 19.73 5.98
N ARG A 55 7.30 20.07 5.50
CA ARG A 55 7.81 19.63 4.18
C ARG A 55 7.87 18.10 4.06
N GLU A 56 8.10 17.43 5.17
CA GLU A 56 8.08 15.97 5.27
C GLU A 56 6.69 15.40 4.99
N GLU A 57 5.64 15.92 5.66
CA GLU A 57 4.25 15.54 5.42
C GLU A 57 3.85 15.71 3.95
N GLN A 58 4.27 16.81 3.32
CA GLN A 58 4.00 17.09 1.91
C GLN A 58 4.68 16.09 0.97
N LEU A 59 5.96 15.78 1.21
CA LEU A 59 6.72 14.81 0.39
C LEU A 59 6.16 13.39 0.55
N THR A 60 5.84 13.00 1.78
CA THR A 60 5.23 11.73 2.10
C THR A 60 3.87 11.58 1.43
N HIS A 61 3.03 12.61 1.51
CA HIS A 61 1.74 12.64 0.85
C HIS A 61 1.88 12.50 -0.67
N ALA A 62 2.82 13.24 -1.27
CA ALA A 62 3.10 13.18 -2.70
C ALA A 62 3.50 11.76 -3.16
N VAL A 63 4.36 11.06 -2.40
CA VAL A 63 4.77 9.69 -2.72
C VAL A 63 3.58 8.72 -2.63
N THR A 64 2.75 8.84 -1.60
CA THR A 64 1.56 7.99 -1.40
C THR A 64 0.56 8.15 -2.54
N VAL A 65 0.21 9.38 -2.89
CA VAL A 65 -0.72 9.68 -3.99
C VAL A 65 -0.15 9.23 -5.33
N SER A 66 1.14 9.49 -5.60
CA SER A 66 1.80 9.07 -6.84
C SER A 66 1.71 7.55 -7.04
N ARG A 67 1.95 6.76 -5.99
CA ARG A 67 1.86 5.30 -6.05
C ARG A 67 0.43 4.81 -6.30
N GLN A 68 -0.57 5.45 -5.69
CA GLN A 68 -1.98 5.14 -5.94
C GLN A 68 -2.38 5.42 -7.39
N ASN A 69 -1.95 6.56 -7.92
CA ASN A 69 -2.25 6.95 -9.30
C ASN A 69 -1.54 6.03 -10.30
N TYR A 70 -0.30 5.63 -10.01
CA TYR A 70 0.41 4.63 -10.81
C TYR A 70 -0.35 3.31 -10.91
N ARG A 71 -0.83 2.78 -9.77
CA ARG A 71 -1.65 1.55 -9.76
C ARG A 71 -2.94 1.71 -10.58
N LYS A 72 -3.62 2.86 -10.46
CA LYS A 72 -4.86 3.12 -11.23
C LYS A 72 -4.58 3.10 -12.73
N ALA A 73 -3.53 3.79 -13.18
CA ALA A 73 -3.12 3.80 -14.58
C ALA A 73 -2.77 2.40 -15.10
N LEU A 74 -2.05 1.60 -14.31
CA LEU A 74 -1.79 0.20 -14.66
C LEU A 74 -3.09 -0.61 -14.77
N ASN A 75 -4.05 -0.45 -13.86
CA ASN A 75 -5.33 -1.14 -13.96
C ASN A 75 -6.15 -0.74 -15.21
N GLU A 76 -6.09 0.52 -15.61
CA GLU A 76 -6.72 1.00 -16.86
C GLU A 76 -6.05 0.39 -18.09
N LEU A 77 -4.71 0.35 -18.13
CA LEU A 77 -3.97 -0.35 -19.18
C LEU A 77 -4.28 -1.85 -19.20
N ASN A 78 -4.52 -2.47 -18.04
CA ASN A 78 -4.90 -3.87 -17.95
C ASN A 78 -6.22 -4.12 -18.68
N LYS A 79 -7.23 -3.28 -18.40
CA LYS A 79 -8.53 -3.34 -19.07
C LYS A 79 -8.39 -3.11 -20.58
N TYR A 80 -7.60 -2.13 -20.99
CA TYR A 80 -7.36 -1.86 -22.40
C TYR A 80 -6.71 -3.05 -23.14
N TYR A 81 -5.67 -3.66 -22.57
CA TYR A 81 -5.00 -4.81 -23.18
C TYR A 81 -5.82 -6.10 -23.15
N GLN A 82 -6.71 -6.26 -22.17
CA GLN A 82 -7.72 -7.31 -22.18
C GLN A 82 -8.70 -7.14 -23.34
N ASN A 83 -9.22 -5.91 -23.53
CA ASN A 83 -10.19 -5.62 -24.58
C ASN A 83 -9.60 -5.70 -25.99
N THR A 84 -8.33 -5.33 -26.16
CA THR A 84 -7.62 -5.35 -27.46
C THR A 84 -6.94 -6.68 -27.77
N GLY A 85 -6.96 -7.64 -26.83
CA GLY A 85 -6.36 -8.96 -27.03
C GLY A 85 -4.83 -9.00 -27.02
N ASN A 86 -4.14 -7.94 -26.59
CA ASN A 86 -2.68 -7.86 -26.59
C ASN A 86 -2.06 -8.63 -25.39
N GLN A 87 -1.99 -9.96 -25.52
CA GLN A 87 -1.56 -10.86 -24.45
C GLN A 87 -0.12 -10.60 -23.96
N LEU A 88 0.80 -10.22 -24.86
CA LEU A 88 2.19 -9.96 -24.48
C LEU A 88 2.30 -8.75 -23.55
N ARG A 89 1.60 -7.66 -23.86
CA ARG A 89 1.59 -6.45 -23.01
C ARG A 89 0.82 -6.68 -21.72
N LEU A 90 -0.27 -7.44 -21.78
CA LEU A 90 -1.04 -7.85 -20.61
C LEU A 90 -0.19 -8.64 -19.61
N GLN A 91 0.64 -9.57 -20.08
CA GLN A 91 1.53 -10.35 -19.21
C GLN A 91 2.58 -9.47 -18.52
N LYS A 92 3.21 -8.54 -19.26
CA LYS A 92 4.18 -7.59 -18.69
C LYS A 92 3.54 -6.74 -17.58
N LEU A 93 2.35 -6.23 -17.85
CA LEU A 93 1.60 -5.38 -16.94
C LEU A 93 1.18 -6.12 -15.66
N ARG A 94 0.78 -7.39 -15.77
CA ARG A 94 0.49 -8.24 -14.60
C ARG A 94 1.72 -8.48 -13.72
N ARG A 95 2.89 -8.70 -14.33
CA ARG A 95 4.16 -8.83 -13.57
C ARG A 95 4.52 -7.52 -12.88
N GLU A 96 4.23 -6.39 -13.50
CA GLU A 96 4.48 -5.09 -12.92
C GLU A 96 3.54 -4.77 -11.75
N LEU A 97 2.26 -5.11 -11.86
CA LEU A 97 1.31 -5.03 -10.74
C LEU A 97 1.74 -5.93 -9.57
N ASP A 98 2.13 -7.18 -9.86
CA ASP A 98 2.65 -8.12 -8.86
C ASP A 98 3.96 -7.62 -8.22
N ALA A 99 4.87 -7.06 -9.00
CA ALA A 99 6.07 -6.42 -8.48
C ALA A 99 5.73 -5.22 -7.59
N LEU A 100 4.78 -4.38 -8.01
CA LEU A 100 4.31 -3.24 -7.23
C LEU A 100 3.72 -3.69 -5.90
N ASP A 101 2.93 -4.78 -5.87
CA ASP A 101 2.39 -5.39 -4.65
C ASP A 101 3.49 -5.90 -3.70
N LYS A 102 4.61 -6.38 -4.26
CA LYS A 102 5.76 -6.90 -3.49
C LYS A 102 6.68 -5.81 -2.95
N VAL A 103 6.70 -4.61 -3.53
CA VAL A 103 7.49 -3.49 -3.00
C VAL A 103 6.90 -3.06 -1.65
N PRO A 104 7.65 -3.22 -0.54
CA PRO A 104 7.19 -2.73 0.75
C PRO A 104 7.00 -1.21 0.68
N GLN A 105 5.83 -0.71 1.07
CA GLN A 105 5.69 0.72 1.33
C GLN A 105 6.47 1.05 2.60
N SER A 106 7.61 1.72 2.44
CA SER A 106 8.40 2.21 3.56
C SER A 106 7.62 3.28 4.33
N LEU A 107 7.75 3.26 5.65
CA LEU A 107 6.89 3.88 6.67
C LEU A 107 7.06 5.41 6.78
N TYR A 108 7.15 6.15 5.66
CA TYR A 108 7.40 7.61 5.67
C TYR A 108 6.19 8.44 6.12
N THR A 109 5.04 7.80 6.27
CA THR A 109 3.83 8.32 6.90
C THR A 109 3.84 7.94 8.38
N ASP A 110 3.24 8.76 9.26
CA ASP A 110 2.73 8.27 10.55
C ASP A 110 1.83 7.02 10.35
N GLU A 111 1.30 6.87 9.14
CA GLU A 111 0.63 5.72 8.52
C GLU A 111 1.59 4.67 7.92
N GLY A 112 2.65 4.22 8.62
CA GLY A 112 3.47 3.06 8.20
C GLY A 112 2.68 1.75 7.94
N LEU A 113 1.36 1.81 8.01
CA LEU A 113 0.45 0.70 7.84
C LEU A 113 -0.45 0.94 6.61
N GLY A 114 -0.26 2.01 5.83
CA GLY A 114 -1.28 2.43 4.87
C GLY A 114 -2.52 2.94 5.59
N GLY A 115 -3.06 4.08 5.14
CA GLY A 115 -4.31 4.59 5.67
C GLY A 115 -5.41 3.52 5.66
N PRO A 116 -6.40 3.62 6.58
CA PRO A 116 -7.45 2.63 6.70
C PRO A 116 -8.05 2.37 5.33
N ILE A 117 -7.90 1.14 4.83
CA ILE A 117 -8.68 0.63 3.71
C ILE A 117 -10.11 1.01 4.06
N LYS A 118 -10.80 1.78 3.19
CA LYS A 118 -12.20 2.19 3.37
C LYS A 118 -12.91 1.08 4.11
N ALA A 119 -13.19 1.28 5.40
CA ALA A 119 -13.58 0.19 6.27
C ALA A 119 -14.90 -0.34 5.73
N LEU A 120 -14.86 -1.47 5.02
CA LEU A 120 -16.08 -2.22 4.83
C LEU A 120 -16.55 -2.52 6.25
N PRO A 121 -17.84 -2.29 6.57
CA PRO A 121 -18.34 -2.64 7.89
C PRO A 121 -18.04 -4.12 8.09
N LEU A 122 -17.24 -4.43 9.10
CA LEU A 122 -16.88 -5.81 9.40
C LEU A 122 -18.13 -6.53 9.90
N ARG A 123 -18.41 -7.70 9.32
CA ARG A 123 -19.62 -8.48 9.61
C ARG A 123 -19.25 -9.88 10.05
N ASP A 124 -20.11 -10.44 10.88
CA ASP A 124 -20.05 -11.85 11.22
C ASP A 124 -20.51 -12.67 10.00
N ILE A 125 -19.62 -13.51 9.47
CA ILE A 125 -19.87 -14.33 8.26
C ILE A 125 -19.58 -15.78 8.62
N GLU A 126 -20.61 -16.64 8.54
CA GLU A 126 -20.51 -18.03 9.01
C GLU A 126 -19.44 -18.83 8.26
N ASP A 127 -19.36 -18.71 6.93
CA ASP A 127 -18.34 -19.42 6.15
C ASP A 127 -16.91 -18.98 6.52
N ALA A 128 -16.71 -17.69 6.81
CA ALA A 128 -15.44 -17.17 7.31
C ALA A 128 -15.13 -17.71 8.71
N ASN A 129 -16.13 -17.79 9.60
CA ASN A 129 -15.97 -18.40 10.92
C ASN A 129 -15.58 -19.87 10.84
N ILE A 130 -16.17 -20.62 9.91
CA ILE A 130 -15.83 -22.04 9.66
C ILE A 130 -14.37 -22.15 9.22
N LEU A 131 -13.96 -21.37 8.21
CA LEU A 131 -12.56 -21.35 7.75
C LEU A 131 -11.60 -20.96 8.88
N TYR A 132 -11.95 -19.98 9.69
CA TYR A 132 -11.14 -19.54 10.82
C TYR A 132 -10.98 -20.66 11.86
N LYS A 133 -12.10 -21.21 12.35
CA LYS A 133 -12.11 -22.31 13.34
C LYS A 133 -11.31 -23.50 12.85
N ASP A 134 -11.51 -23.89 11.60
CA ASP A 134 -10.84 -25.02 11.01
C ASP A 134 -9.34 -24.78 10.85
N ALA A 135 -8.91 -23.61 10.39
CA ALA A 135 -7.50 -23.25 10.35
C ALA A 135 -6.84 -23.30 11.74
N LEU A 136 -7.55 -22.89 12.79
CA LEU A 136 -7.06 -23.00 14.18
C LEU A 136 -6.90 -24.45 14.64
N MET A 137 -7.68 -25.40 14.13
CA MET A 137 -7.47 -26.83 14.41
C MET A 137 -6.14 -27.30 13.85
N TYR A 138 -5.83 -26.97 12.59
CA TYR A 138 -4.55 -27.28 11.97
C TYR A 138 -3.39 -26.57 12.69
N LYS A 139 -3.59 -25.31 13.10
CA LYS A 139 -2.58 -24.55 13.86
C LYS A 139 -2.24 -25.23 15.19
N LYS A 140 -3.17 -25.89 15.88
CA LYS A 140 -2.87 -26.57 17.16
C LYS A 140 -1.91 -27.74 17.00
N SER A 141 -1.79 -28.32 15.81
CA SER A 141 -0.87 -29.42 15.55
C SER A 141 0.60 -28.99 15.67
N PHE A 142 1.45 -29.91 16.11
CA PHE A 142 2.91 -29.76 16.11
C PHE A 142 3.54 -30.12 14.75
N ASN A 143 2.77 -30.57 13.76
CA ASN A 143 3.30 -30.85 12.42
C ASN A 143 3.44 -29.56 11.58
N LYS A 144 4.61 -29.33 10.99
CA LYS A 144 4.89 -28.24 10.04
C LYS A 144 3.92 -28.20 8.86
N GLU A 145 3.50 -29.34 8.32
CA GLU A 145 2.55 -29.40 7.19
C GLU A 145 1.20 -28.83 7.59
N ASN A 146 0.71 -29.19 8.78
CA ASN A 146 -0.53 -28.64 9.34
C ASN A 146 -0.42 -27.13 9.58
N ARG A 147 0.76 -26.61 9.95
CA ARG A 147 1.00 -25.16 10.05
C ARG A 147 0.85 -24.45 8.70
N VAL A 148 1.36 -25.05 7.62
CA VAL A 148 1.19 -24.51 6.25
C VAL A 148 -0.27 -24.58 5.82
N ILE A 149 -0.99 -25.65 6.15
CA ILE A 149 -2.45 -25.75 5.88
C ILE A 149 -3.21 -24.65 6.63
N ALA A 150 -2.86 -24.39 7.90
CA ALA A 150 -3.46 -23.32 8.67
C ALA A 150 -3.27 -21.96 7.98
N ILE A 151 -2.05 -21.62 7.54
CA ILE A 151 -1.77 -20.38 6.81
C ILE A 151 -2.65 -20.28 5.56
N LYS A 152 -2.67 -21.31 4.70
CA LYS A 152 -3.45 -21.30 3.46
C LYS A 152 -4.94 -21.06 3.71
N ARG A 153 -5.50 -21.65 4.77
CA ARG A 153 -6.92 -21.47 5.12
C ARG A 153 -7.22 -20.07 5.65
N LEU A 154 -6.31 -19.49 6.44
CA LEU A 154 -6.44 -18.11 6.92
C LEU A 154 -6.26 -17.10 5.78
N GLU A 155 -5.33 -17.33 4.85
CA GLU A 155 -5.16 -16.51 3.65
C GLU A 155 -6.39 -16.58 2.75
N LYS A 156 -6.98 -17.77 2.60
CA LYS A 156 -8.26 -17.96 1.89
C LYS A 156 -9.38 -17.15 2.53
N LEU A 157 -9.48 -17.16 3.86
CA LEU A 157 -10.46 -16.34 4.58
C LEU A 157 -10.29 -14.85 4.25
N ILE A 158 -9.07 -14.32 4.35
CA ILE A 158 -8.77 -12.91 4.07
C ILE A 158 -9.09 -12.54 2.62
N ALA A 159 -8.87 -13.45 1.67
CA ALA A 159 -9.10 -13.22 0.25
C ALA A 159 -10.57 -13.30 -0.16
N GLU A 160 -11.30 -14.30 0.35
CA GLU A 160 -12.70 -14.57 -0.05
C GLU A 160 -13.71 -13.75 0.77
N TYR A 161 -13.37 -13.41 2.01
CA TYR A 161 -14.26 -12.70 2.94
C TYR A 161 -13.59 -11.43 3.50
N PRO A 162 -13.18 -10.45 2.66
CA PRO A 162 -12.44 -9.28 3.09
C PRO A 162 -13.22 -8.35 4.06
N ASP A 163 -14.54 -8.53 4.15
CA ASP A 163 -15.44 -7.81 5.06
C ASP A 163 -15.87 -8.64 6.29
N SER A 164 -15.28 -9.82 6.49
CA SER A 164 -15.52 -10.61 7.71
C SER A 164 -14.84 -9.96 8.92
N ASP A 165 -15.50 -9.98 10.07
CA ASP A 165 -14.90 -9.58 11.35
C ASP A 165 -13.64 -10.39 11.73
N LYS A 166 -13.44 -11.58 11.15
CA LYS A 166 -12.29 -12.46 11.37
C LYS A 166 -11.04 -12.13 10.59
N VAL A 167 -11.06 -11.22 9.61
CA VAL A 167 -9.90 -10.99 8.73
C VAL A 167 -8.65 -10.54 9.48
N ALA A 168 -8.83 -9.69 10.50
CA ALA A 168 -7.74 -9.18 11.32
C ALA A 168 -7.19 -10.26 12.26
N GLU A 169 -8.08 -11.02 12.91
CA GLU A 169 -7.63 -12.17 13.70
C GLU A 169 -6.93 -13.21 12.82
N ALA A 170 -7.42 -13.48 11.61
CA ALA A 170 -6.78 -14.41 10.69
C ALA A 170 -5.35 -13.97 10.34
N ALA A 171 -5.14 -12.69 10.04
CA ALA A 171 -3.80 -12.15 9.81
C ALA A 171 -2.90 -12.26 11.06
N TYR A 172 -3.43 -12.01 12.25
CA TYR A 172 -2.69 -12.20 13.51
C TYR A 172 -2.27 -13.66 13.70
N GLU A 173 -3.18 -14.59 13.44
CA GLU A 173 -2.93 -16.03 13.61
C GLU A 173 -1.91 -16.55 12.58
N ILE A 174 -1.90 -16.02 11.35
CA ILE A 174 -0.84 -16.28 10.34
C ILE A 174 0.52 -15.80 10.87
N ALA A 175 0.58 -14.59 11.43
CA ALA A 175 1.82 -14.04 11.99
C ALA A 175 2.40 -14.93 13.09
N GLU A 176 1.56 -15.44 14.00
CA GLU A 176 1.97 -16.37 15.05
C GLU A 176 2.51 -17.69 14.49
N VAL A 177 2.01 -18.16 13.34
CA VAL A 177 2.56 -19.36 12.69
C VAL A 177 3.95 -19.08 12.12
N TYR A 178 4.14 -17.94 11.45
CA TYR A 178 5.43 -17.53 10.91
C TYR A 178 6.48 -17.26 12.00
N ALA A 179 6.08 -16.64 13.11
CA ALA A 179 6.93 -16.38 14.27
C ALA A 179 7.30 -17.64 15.06
N GLY A 180 6.54 -18.73 14.86
CA GLY A 180 6.76 -20.00 15.55
C GLY A 180 8.05 -20.70 15.11
N SER A 181 8.57 -21.57 15.99
CA SER A 181 9.85 -22.29 15.83
C SER A 181 9.97 -23.14 14.56
N TYR A 182 8.86 -23.49 13.92
CA TYR A 182 8.83 -24.31 12.70
C TYR A 182 9.17 -23.54 11.42
N LEU A 183 8.83 -22.25 11.38
CA LEU A 183 9.06 -21.39 10.21
C LEU A 183 10.16 -20.37 10.48
N ASN A 184 10.20 -19.75 11.66
CA ASN A 184 11.15 -18.70 12.02
C ASN A 184 11.25 -17.58 10.97
N ASP A 185 10.15 -17.32 10.25
CA ASP A 185 10.09 -16.27 9.25
C ASP A 185 9.56 -15.00 9.93
N TYR A 186 10.45 -14.34 10.65
CA TYR A 186 10.10 -13.19 11.47
C TYR A 186 9.74 -11.95 10.63
N GLU A 187 10.22 -11.88 9.39
CA GLU A 187 9.85 -10.81 8.47
C GLU A 187 8.40 -10.96 8.02
N SER A 188 8.01 -12.17 7.58
CA SER A 188 6.61 -12.46 7.27
C SER A 188 5.71 -12.30 8.49
N ALA A 189 6.16 -12.73 9.67
CA ALA A 189 5.42 -12.53 10.91
C ALA A 189 5.17 -11.04 11.18
N ALA A 190 6.21 -10.20 11.11
CA ALA A 190 6.08 -8.77 11.33
C ALA A 190 5.11 -8.12 10.34
N LYS A 191 5.18 -8.50 9.05
CA LYS A 191 4.26 -8.02 8.00
C LYS A 191 2.81 -8.42 8.27
N TYR A 192 2.56 -9.65 8.71
CA TYR A 192 1.21 -10.11 9.02
C TYR A 192 0.64 -9.50 10.31
N TYR A 193 1.46 -9.25 11.33
CA TYR A 193 1.04 -8.49 12.51
C TYR A 193 0.66 -7.05 12.15
N ILE A 194 1.43 -6.39 11.29
CA ILE A 194 1.09 -5.08 10.72
C ILE A 194 -0.26 -5.17 9.98
N ARG A 195 -0.40 -6.15 9.10
CA ARG A 195 -1.63 -6.37 8.31
C ARG A 195 -2.86 -6.62 9.18
N SER A 196 -2.71 -7.33 10.29
CA SER A 196 -3.79 -7.53 11.27
C SER A 196 -4.37 -6.21 11.76
N TYR A 197 -3.51 -5.25 12.15
CA TYR A 197 -3.97 -3.92 12.56
C TYR A 197 -4.56 -3.12 11.40
N GLN A 198 -3.97 -3.21 10.19
CA GLN A 198 -4.51 -2.52 9.00
C GLN A 198 -5.93 -2.95 8.66
N LEU A 199 -6.21 -4.26 8.81
CA LEU A 199 -7.51 -4.84 8.53
C LEU A 199 -8.55 -4.50 9.60
N ASN A 200 -8.13 -4.33 10.86
CA ASN A 200 -9.00 -3.85 11.94
C ASN A 200 -8.18 -3.10 13.01
N PRO A 201 -8.20 -1.76 13.02
CA PRO A 201 -7.52 -0.97 14.05
C PRO A 201 -8.04 -1.18 15.48
N TYR A 202 -9.24 -1.77 15.63
CA TYR A 202 -9.86 -2.07 16.92
C TYR A 202 -9.64 -3.52 17.37
N ILE A 203 -8.75 -4.27 16.72
CA ILE A 203 -8.44 -5.64 17.11
C ILE A 203 -7.95 -5.68 18.57
N LYS A 204 -8.50 -6.60 19.36
CA LYS A 204 -8.16 -6.77 20.79
C LYS A 204 -6.76 -7.39 21.02
N ARG A 205 -6.02 -7.68 19.94
CA ARG A 205 -4.68 -8.27 19.98
C ARG A 205 -3.63 -7.16 19.81
N PRO A 206 -2.51 -7.20 20.55
CA PRO A 206 -1.47 -6.16 20.48
C PRO A 206 -0.58 -6.33 19.24
N SER A 207 -1.18 -6.25 18.04
CA SER A 207 -0.54 -6.58 16.77
C SER A 207 0.68 -5.70 16.48
N LEU A 208 0.57 -4.38 16.68
CA LEU A 208 1.69 -3.45 16.46
C LEU A 208 2.87 -3.69 17.38
N LEU A 209 2.58 -3.94 18.67
CA LEU A 209 3.62 -4.29 19.64
C LEU A 209 4.37 -5.56 19.20
N LYS A 210 3.64 -6.59 18.75
CA LYS A 210 4.23 -7.84 18.26
C LYS A 210 5.08 -7.64 17.01
N ALA A 211 4.60 -6.86 16.04
CA ALA A 211 5.37 -6.50 14.85
C ALA A 211 6.69 -5.80 15.22
N ALA A 212 6.64 -4.82 16.13
CA ALA A 212 7.82 -4.12 16.60
C ALA A 212 8.82 -5.07 17.30
N GLU A 213 8.33 -6.01 18.11
CA GLU A 213 9.17 -7.02 18.75
C GLU A 213 9.87 -7.95 17.75
N MET A 214 9.23 -8.29 16.62
CA MET A 214 9.88 -9.09 15.56
C MET A 214 11.05 -8.32 14.94
N TYR A 215 10.86 -7.05 14.59
CA TYR A 215 11.94 -6.24 14.02
C TYR A 215 13.06 -5.97 15.03
N ASP A 216 12.72 -5.68 16.29
CA ASP A 216 13.68 -5.39 17.36
C ASP A 216 14.52 -6.60 17.75
N LYS A 217 13.86 -7.70 18.11
CA LYS A 217 14.50 -8.81 18.81
C LYS A 217 14.97 -9.91 17.87
N MET A 218 14.29 -10.10 16.75
CA MET A 218 14.55 -11.23 15.84
C MET A 218 15.33 -10.80 14.60
N LEU A 219 15.02 -9.62 14.05
CA LEU A 219 15.62 -9.11 12.82
C LEU A 219 16.72 -8.07 13.04
N ALA A 220 16.85 -7.54 14.26
CA ALA A 220 17.77 -6.44 14.61
C ALA A 220 17.62 -5.19 13.71
N ASP A 221 16.43 -4.97 13.15
CA ASP A 221 16.08 -3.78 12.36
C ASP A 221 15.50 -2.72 13.31
N TYR A 222 16.41 -2.05 14.02
CA TYR A 222 16.04 -1.11 15.07
C TYR A 222 15.30 0.12 14.55
N ASP A 223 15.54 0.52 13.30
CA ASP A 223 14.87 1.68 12.71
C ASP A 223 13.40 1.37 12.42
N LYS A 224 13.10 0.22 11.80
CA LYS A 224 11.71 -0.23 11.66
C LYS A 224 11.06 -0.50 13.00
N ALA A 225 11.79 -1.10 13.94
CA ALA A 225 11.28 -1.36 15.28
C ALA A 225 10.85 -0.07 16.00
N LYS A 226 11.69 0.99 15.99
CA LYS A 226 11.36 2.30 16.58
C LYS A 226 10.10 2.89 15.95
N ALA A 227 10.00 2.87 14.62
CA ALA A 227 8.84 3.40 13.91
C ALA A 227 7.54 2.71 14.36
N ILE A 228 7.54 1.38 14.42
CA ILE A 228 6.34 0.62 14.82
C ILE A 228 6.08 0.73 16.33
N TYR A 229 7.11 0.82 17.17
CA TYR A 229 6.95 1.04 18.61
C TYR A 229 6.27 2.38 18.93
N ARG A 230 6.53 3.45 18.16
CA ARG A 230 5.81 4.74 18.30
C ARG A 230 4.31 4.56 18.10
N GLN A 231 3.92 3.85 17.05
CA GLN A 231 2.50 3.54 16.79
C GLN A 231 1.92 2.63 17.87
N ALA A 232 2.66 1.59 18.27
CA ALA A 232 2.21 0.67 19.32
C ALA A 232 2.01 1.36 20.67
N ALA A 233 2.77 2.41 20.98
CA ALA A 233 2.62 3.20 22.20
C ALA A 233 1.32 4.04 22.23
N LEU A 234 0.75 4.33 21.06
CA LEU A 234 -0.47 5.14 20.91
C LEU A 234 -1.72 4.29 20.66
N TYR A 235 -1.59 3.23 19.87
CA TYR A 235 -2.73 2.53 19.27
C TYR A 235 -2.86 1.06 19.66
N SER A 236 -2.03 0.53 20.57
CA SER A 236 -2.24 -0.82 21.08
C SER A 236 -3.55 -0.90 21.88
N PRO A 237 -4.23 -2.06 21.88
CA PRO A 237 -5.57 -2.18 22.46
C PRO A 237 -5.62 -2.02 23.98
N ASP A 238 -4.50 -2.20 24.68
CA ASP A 238 -4.42 -2.13 26.13
C ASP A 238 -3.24 -1.27 26.61
N GLU A 239 -3.43 -0.63 27.77
CA GLU A 239 -2.46 0.29 28.36
C GLU A 239 -1.10 -0.37 28.65
N LYS A 240 -1.12 -1.67 29.00
CA LYS A 240 0.10 -2.42 29.28
C LYS A 240 0.93 -2.61 28.00
N ALA A 241 0.29 -2.89 26.86
CA ALA A 241 0.95 -2.95 25.57
C ALA A 241 1.53 -1.58 25.17
N CYS A 242 0.77 -0.49 25.34
CA CYS A 242 1.24 0.87 25.07
C CYS A 242 2.48 1.23 25.92
N LYS A 243 2.41 1.01 27.25
CA LYS A 243 3.53 1.25 28.17
C LYS A 243 4.76 0.40 27.84
N LYS A 244 4.56 -0.86 27.44
CA LYS A 244 5.65 -1.74 27.03
C LYS A 244 6.35 -1.24 25.75
N ALA A 245 5.57 -0.79 24.77
CA ALA A 245 6.10 -0.19 23.54
C ALA A 245 6.89 1.08 23.84
N GLN A 246 6.31 2.00 24.62
CA GLN A 246 6.96 3.26 25.01
C GLN A 246 8.27 3.03 25.77
N LYS A 247 8.28 2.09 26.73
CA LYS A 247 9.49 1.75 27.47
C LYS A 247 10.59 1.24 26.53
N ARG A 248 10.27 0.32 25.62
CA ARG A 248 11.28 -0.22 24.69
C ARG A 248 11.78 0.85 23.71
N LEU A 249 10.88 1.70 23.20
CA LEU A 249 11.24 2.83 22.34
C LEU A 249 12.27 3.75 23.00
N SER A 250 12.04 4.16 24.25
CA SER A 250 12.97 5.04 24.97
C SER A 250 14.39 4.47 25.09
N VAL A 251 14.50 3.15 25.29
CA VAL A 251 15.80 2.45 25.35
C VAL A 251 16.49 2.46 23.99
N LEU A 252 15.75 2.23 22.90
CA LEU A 252 16.30 2.23 21.55
C LEU A 252 16.76 3.63 21.11
N GLU A 253 16.10 4.69 21.58
CA GLU A 253 16.45 6.08 21.26
C GLU A 253 17.69 6.55 22.05
N GLN A 254 17.79 6.19 23.34
CA GLN A 254 18.98 6.49 24.16
C GLN A 254 20.23 5.75 23.67
N GLY A 255 20.11 4.48 23.25
CA GLY A 255 21.26 3.72 22.73
C GLY A 255 21.84 4.27 21.42
N THR A 256 21.13 5.17 20.72
CA THR A 256 21.62 5.84 19.51
C THR A 256 22.32 7.18 19.77
N SER A 257 22.11 7.82 20.93
CA SER A 257 22.81 9.07 21.28
C SER A 257 24.27 8.83 21.70
N ASP A 258 24.57 7.67 22.27
CA ASP A 258 25.91 7.36 22.80
C ASP A 258 26.91 6.88 21.72
N LYS A 259 26.50 6.81 20.46
CA LYS A 259 27.32 6.35 19.31
C LYS A 259 27.63 7.47 18.30
N LYS A 260 27.40 8.73 18.63
CA LYS A 260 27.80 9.91 17.83
C LYS A 260 28.88 10.70 18.56
#